data_AF-A0A3M1HKG2-F1
#
_entry.id   AF-A0A3M1HKG2-F1
#
_cell.length_a   1.000
_cell.length_b   1.000
_cell.length_c   1.000
_cell.angle_alpha   90.00
_cell.angle_beta   90.00
_cell.angle_gamma   90.00
#
_symmetry.space_group_name_H-M   'P 1'
#
loop_
_entity.id
_entity.type
_entity.pdbx_description
1 polymer ?
#
loop_
_entity_poly.entity_id
_entity_poly.type
_entity_poly.pdbx_seq_one_letter_code
_entity_poly.pdbx_strand_id
1 'polypeptide(L)' 'AQEMEALAEMERDGLVALRPGKLEVLPKGRLLVRHVAMAFDAYLRTPRAKEMRFSKVI' A
#
# COMPACT_ATOMS: atom_id res chain seq x y z
N ALA A 1 3.63 11.22 -6.44
CA ALA A 1 2.27 11.65 -6.03
C ALA A 1 1.29 10.48 -6.02
N GLN A 2 1.47 9.48 -6.89
CA GLN A 2 0.68 8.25 -6.97
C GLN A 2 0.57 7.46 -5.64
N GLU A 3 1.54 7.63 -4.74
CA GLU A 3 1.55 7.07 -3.39
C GLU A 3 0.44 7.64 -2.52
N MET A 4 0.23 8.96 -2.60
CA MET A 4 -0.75 9.64 -1.76
C MET A 4 -2.19 9.31 -2.18
N GLU A 5 -2.41 9.11 -3.50
CA GLU A 5 -3.68 8.60 -4.02
C GLU A 5 -3.96 7.18 -3.53
N ALA A 6 -2.97 6.28 -3.62
CA ALA A 6 -3.11 4.91 -3.11
C ALA A 6 -3.40 4.88 -1.61
N LEU A 7 -2.76 5.74 -0.82
CA LEU A 7 -3.04 5.87 0.62
C LEU A 7 -4.43 6.41 0.91
N ALA A 8 -4.94 7.35 0.11
CA ALA A 8 -6.29 7.87 0.25
C ALA A 8 -7.35 6.80 -0.05
N GLU A 9 -7.10 5.88 -1.00
CA GLU A 9 -7.98 4.72 -1.21
C GLU A 9 -7.95 3.77 -0.01
N MET A 10 -6.76 3.43 0.47
CA MET A 10 -6.60 2.55 1.64
C MET A 10 -7.21 3.14 2.91
N GLU A 11 -7.19 4.48 3.06
CA GLU A 11 -7.85 5.18 4.15
C GLU A 11 -9.38 5.09 4.02
N ARG A 12 -9.94 5.34 2.83
CA ARG A 12 -11.37 5.14 2.54
C ARG A 12 -11.83 3.71 2.83
N ASP A 13 -10.99 2.72 2.55
CA ASP A 13 -11.27 1.31 2.80
C ASP A 13 -11.08 0.87 4.26
N GLY A 14 -10.62 1.77 5.14
CA GLY A 14 -10.37 1.51 6.55
C GLY A 14 -9.16 0.59 6.80
N LEU A 15 -8.19 0.57 5.88
CA LEU A 15 -6.96 -0.19 6.01
C LEU A 15 -5.88 0.60 6.75
N VAL A 16 -5.83 1.91 6.54
CA VAL A 16 -4.90 2.82 7.19
C VAL A 16 -5.63 4.05 7.72
N ALA A 17 -5.01 4.76 8.65
CA ALA A 17 -5.38 6.11 9.05
C ALA A 17 -4.20 7.05 8.82
N LEU A 18 -4.44 8.14 8.10
CA LEU A 18 -3.45 9.18 7.87
C LEU A 18 -3.61 10.26 8.94
N ARG A 19 -2.50 10.59 9.61
CA ARG A 19 -2.41 11.71 10.56
C ARG A 19 -1.23 12.59 10.16
N PRO A 20 -1.17 13.85 10.63
CA PRO A 20 -0.02 14.70 10.38
C PRO A 20 1.27 14.00 10.81
N GLY A 21 2.15 13.70 9.85
CA GLY A 21 3.43 13.03 10.08
C GLY A 21 3.37 11.55 10.48
N LYS A 22 2.19 10.90 10.44
CA LYS A 22 2.05 9.49 10.86
C LYS A 22 1.09 8.73 9.96
N LEU A 23 1.49 7.52 9.58
CA LEU A 23 0.63 6.51 8.97
C LEU A 23 0.40 5.38 9.98
N GLU A 24 -0.85 5.03 10.22
CA GLU A 24 -1.23 3.96 11.15
C GLU A 24 -1.98 2.87 10.39
N VAL A 25 -1.52 1.62 10.48
CA VAL A 25 -2.21 0.47 9.86
C VAL A 25 -3.30 -0.03 10.82
N LEU A 26 -4.55 0.02 10.36
CA LEU A 26 -5.72 -0.40 11.15
C LEU A 26 -5.79 -1.94 11.23
N PRO A 27 -6.59 -2.51 12.17
CA PRO A 27 -6.73 -3.96 12.29
C PRO A 27 -7.06 -4.69 10.98
N LYS A 28 -7.95 -4.12 10.15
CA LYS A 28 -8.28 -4.66 8.81
C LYS A 28 -7.08 -4.60 7.86
N GLY A 29 -6.33 -3.49 7.88
CA GLY A 29 -5.13 -3.31 7.08
C GLY A 29 -3.97 -4.23 7.46
N ARG A 30 -3.90 -4.71 8.72
CA ARG A 30 -2.85 -5.66 9.15
C ARG A 30 -2.92 -7.00 8.41
N LEU A 31 -4.12 -7.46 8.05
CA LEU A 31 -4.29 -8.65 7.21
C LEU A 31 -3.75 -8.44 5.79
N LEU A 32 -3.74 -7.19 5.33
CA LEU A 32 -3.29 -6.76 4.01
C LEU A 32 -1.99 -5.96 4.07
N VAL A 33 -1.18 -6.15 5.12
CA VAL A 33 -0.01 -5.30 5.39
C VAL A 33 0.98 -5.27 4.23
N ARG A 34 1.07 -6.38 3.47
CA ARG A 34 1.88 -6.44 2.25
C ARG A 34 1.37 -5.45 1.21
N HIS A 35 0.07 -5.38 0.97
CA HIS A 35 -0.52 -4.43 0.04
C HIS A 35 -0.26 -2.97 0.47
N VAL A 36 -0.40 -2.69 1.76
CA VAL A 36 -0.08 -1.37 2.32
C VAL A 36 1.40 -1.01 2.12
N ALA A 37 2.32 -1.94 2.37
CA ALA A 37 3.75 -1.72 2.19
C ALA A 37 4.15 -1.52 0.72
N MET A 38 3.46 -2.19 -0.22
CA MET A 38 3.71 -2.07 -1.65
C MET A 38 3.51 -0.64 -2.19
N ALA A 39 2.67 0.20 -1.56
CA ALA A 39 2.51 1.59 -1.95
C ALA A 39 3.82 2.40 -1.88
N PHE A 40 4.73 2.00 -0.99
CA PHE A 40 6.03 2.65 -0.76
C PHE A 40 7.20 1.89 -1.39
N ASP A 41 6.95 0.74 -2.01
CA ASP A 41 8.01 -0.07 -2.60
C ASP A 41 8.36 0.44 -4.00
N ALA A 42 9.52 1.10 -4.10
CA ALA A 42 10.05 1.63 -5.36
C ALA A 42 10.48 0.52 -6.33
N TYR A 43 10.84 -0.67 -5.84
CA TYR A 43 11.28 -1.78 -6.71
C TYR A 43 10.13 -2.30 -7.57
N LEU A 44 8.89 -2.27 -7.08
CA LEU A 44 7.69 -2.69 -7.84
C LEU A 44 7.37 -1.83 -9.06
N ARG A 45 8.02 -0.68 -9.17
CA ARG A 45 7.88 0.25 -10.31
C ARG A 45 8.89 -0.01 -11.40
N THR A 46 9.89 -0.85 -11.15
CA THR A 46 10.85 -1.26 -12.17
C THR A 46 10.20 -2.25 -13.14
N PRO A 47 10.51 -2.18 -14.46
CA PRO A 47 9.94 -3.09 -15.46
C PRO A 47 10.16 -4.57 -15.12
N ARG A 48 11.34 -4.90 -14.57
CA ARG A 48 11.73 -6.27 -14.19
C ARG A 48 10.89 -6.82 -13.03
N ALA A 49 10.44 -5.96 -12.11
CA ALA A 49 9.58 -6.37 -11.00
C ALA A 49 8.12 -6.64 -11.45
N LYS A 50 7.67 -6.10 -12.60
CA LYS A 50 6.34 -6.43 -13.15
C LYS A 50 6.24 -7.88 -13.60
N GLU A 51 7.31 -8.45 -14.15
CA GLU A 51 7.36 -9.85 -14.60
C GLU A 51 7.44 -10.85 -13.43
N MET A 52 7.98 -10.44 -12.27
CA MET A 52 8.18 -11.28 -11.09
C MET A 52 7.18 -11.01 -9.95
N ARG A 53 5.94 -10.57 -10.26
CA ARG A 53 4.91 -10.33 -9.23
C ARG A 53 4.32 -11.65 -8.71
N PHE A 54 4.90 -12.18 -7.63
CA PHE A 54 4.38 -13.36 -6.93
C PHE A 54 3.22 -13.06 -5.95
N SER A 55 2.94 -11.77 -5.66
CA SER A 55 1.75 -11.36 -4.91
C SER A 55 0.68 -10.85 -5.86
N LYS A 56 -0.41 -11.59 -6.01
CA LYS A 56 -1.66 -11.04 -6.54
C LYS A 56 -2.49 -10.58 -5.35
N VAL A 57 -2.63 -9.27 -5.20
CA VAL A 57 -3.66 -8.69 -4.33
C VAL A 57 -4.96 -8.77 -5.14
N ILE A 58 -6.00 -9.35 -4.56
CA ILE A 58 -7.31 -9.58 -5.19
C ILE A 58 -8.27 -8.46 -4.80
#